data_AF-A0A976DLP0-F1
#
_entry.id   AF-A0A976DLP0-F1
#
_cell.length_a   1.000
_cell.length_b   1.000
_cell.length_c   1.000
_cell.angle_alpha   90.00
_cell.angle_beta   90.00
_cell.angle_gamma   90.00
#
_symmetry.space_group_name_H-M   'P 1'
#
loop_
_entity.id
_entity.type
_entity.pdbx_description
1 polymer ?
#
loop_
_entity_poly.entity_id
_entity_poly.type
_entity_poly.pdbx_seq_one_letter_code
_entity_poly.pdbx_strand_id
1 'polypeptide(L)'
;NCASVDAEVADLRWCDTLIFVYPTWWYGLPAMLKGWLDRVMLPDVAFHMPDESHPGIRPGLRHISRLGIFTTCGASWLMTQVIGAPGKRTLSRGVGLLCKPGKRTAFAAHYKMDASTPESRTRHLARVARQMDKLIGQRVPVPLPEPPQGAVAAE
;
A
#
# COMPACT_ATOMS: atom_id res chain seq x y z
N ASN A 1 -5.24 5.66 -20.39
CA ASN A 1 -5.25 4.26 -19.91
C ASN A 1 -5.78 4.11 -18.47
N CYS A 2 -6.19 5.19 -17.80
CA CYS A 2 -6.69 5.14 -16.42
C CYS A 2 -8.22 4.99 -16.32
N ALA A 3 -8.97 5.17 -17.43
CA ALA A 3 -10.43 5.30 -17.45
C ALA A 3 -11.23 4.24 -16.67
N SER A 4 -10.71 3.01 -16.52
CA SER A 4 -11.36 1.94 -15.74
C SER A 4 -11.03 1.92 -14.25
N VAL A 5 -10.14 2.81 -13.79
CA VAL A 5 -9.59 2.91 -12.43
C VAL A 5 -9.33 4.37 -12.01
N ASP A 6 -10.03 5.33 -12.60
CA ASP A 6 -9.75 6.76 -12.38
C ASP A 6 -9.97 7.18 -10.92
N ALA A 7 -10.95 6.59 -10.25
CA ALA A 7 -11.21 6.84 -8.83
C ALA A 7 -10.05 6.38 -7.95
N GLU A 8 -9.54 5.17 -8.17
CA GLU A 8 -8.42 4.62 -7.42
C GLU A 8 -7.13 5.40 -7.68
N VAL A 9 -6.92 5.86 -8.91
CA VAL A 9 -5.79 6.72 -9.26
C VAL A 9 -5.91 8.09 -8.58
N ALA A 10 -7.11 8.67 -8.52
CA ALA A 10 -7.35 9.92 -7.82
C ALA A 10 -7.05 9.79 -6.32
N ASP A 11 -7.54 8.72 -5.67
CA ASP A 11 -7.23 8.42 -4.26
C ASP A 11 -5.73 8.25 -4.03
N LEU A 12 -5.05 7.54 -4.92
CA LEU A 12 -3.61 7.31 -4.83
C LEU A 12 -2.80 8.62 -4.97
N ARG A 13 -3.26 9.54 -5.82
CA ARG A 13 -2.65 10.88 -5.97
C ARG A 13 -2.94 11.78 -4.78
N TRP A 14 -4.13 11.69 -4.20
CA TRP A 14 -4.56 12.53 -3.08
C TRP A 14 -3.95 12.11 -1.73
N CYS A 15 -3.76 10.81 -1.49
CA CYS A 15 -3.37 10.32 -0.17
C CYS A 15 -1.88 10.53 0.16
N ASP A 16 -1.57 10.79 1.44
CA ASP A 16 -0.21 10.77 1.97
C ASP A 16 0.10 9.47 2.77
N THR A 17 -0.93 8.65 2.97
CA THR A 17 -0.94 7.47 3.83
C THR A 17 -1.70 6.35 3.12
N LEU A 18 -0.99 5.26 2.80
CA LEU A 18 -1.56 4.09 2.12
C LEU A 18 -1.64 2.92 3.08
N ILE A 19 -2.82 2.32 3.23
CA ILE A 19 -3.06 1.23 4.19
C ILE A 19 -3.68 0.03 3.48
N PHE A 20 -3.05 -1.13 3.64
CA PHE A 20 -3.54 -2.41 3.14
C PHE A 20 -4.08 -3.25 4.30
N VAL A 21 -5.33 -3.69 4.19
CA VAL A 21 -5.98 -4.61 5.14
C VAL A 21 -6.49 -5.81 4.36
N TYR A 22 -5.95 -7.00 4.62
CA TYR A 22 -6.31 -8.20 3.83
C TYR A 22 -6.05 -9.51 4.57
N PRO A 23 -6.81 -10.58 4.29
CA PRO A 23 -6.43 -11.93 4.71
C PRO A 23 -5.27 -12.45 3.85
N THR A 24 -4.26 -13.08 4.46
CA THR A 24 -3.16 -13.72 3.73
C THR A 24 -3.62 -15.06 3.15
N TRP A 25 -3.59 -15.19 1.82
CA TRP A 25 -3.86 -16.43 1.09
C TRP A 25 -2.61 -16.88 0.35
N TRP A 26 -2.24 -18.16 0.47
CA TRP A 26 -0.99 -18.70 -0.09
C TRP A 26 0.24 -17.82 0.21
N TYR A 27 0.34 -17.35 1.45
CA TYR A 27 1.41 -16.44 1.94
C TYR A 27 1.47 -15.06 1.27
N GLY A 28 0.55 -14.77 0.35
CA GLY A 28 0.49 -13.56 -0.46
C GLY A 28 -0.79 -12.75 -0.27
N LEU A 29 -1.04 -11.88 -1.24
CA LEU A 29 -2.24 -11.05 -1.33
C LEU A 29 -3.39 -11.85 -1.95
N PRO A 30 -4.65 -11.63 -1.54
CA PRO A 30 -5.80 -12.14 -2.27
C PRO A 30 -5.80 -11.68 -3.73
N ALA A 31 -6.37 -12.49 -4.62
CA ALA A 31 -6.38 -12.21 -6.06
C ALA A 31 -6.94 -10.83 -6.39
N MET A 32 -8.01 -10.39 -5.71
CA MET A 32 -8.58 -9.05 -5.90
C MET A 32 -7.58 -7.93 -5.57
N LEU A 33 -6.86 -8.03 -4.46
CA LEU A 33 -5.88 -7.02 -4.08
C LEU A 33 -4.66 -7.04 -5.01
N LYS A 34 -4.23 -8.22 -5.45
CA LYS A 34 -3.17 -8.32 -6.45
C LYS A 34 -3.61 -7.73 -7.80
N GLY A 35 -4.84 -7.99 -8.23
CA GLY A 35 -5.44 -7.40 -9.42
C GLY A 35 -5.58 -5.88 -9.32
N TRP A 36 -5.92 -5.35 -8.14
CA TRP A 36 -5.91 -3.92 -7.88
C TRP A 36 -4.50 -3.33 -8.07
N LEU A 37 -3.47 -3.95 -7.49
CA LEU A 37 -2.09 -3.50 -7.71
C LEU A 37 -1.72 -3.49 -9.20
N ASP A 38 -2.07 -4.54 -9.92
CA ASP A 38 -1.72 -4.68 -11.34
C ASP A 38 -2.43 -3.67 -12.24
N ARG A 39 -3.63 -3.22 -11.85
CA ARG A 39 -4.44 -2.27 -12.63
C ARG A 39 -4.23 -0.81 -12.24
N VAL A 40 -3.90 -0.52 -10.99
CA VAL A 40 -3.83 0.85 -10.44
C VAL A 40 -2.38 1.36 -10.38
N MET A 41 -1.40 0.48 -10.18
CA MET A 41 0.01 0.87 -10.10
C MET A 41 0.61 1.04 -11.51
N LEU A 42 0.04 1.95 -12.29
CA LEU A 42 0.36 2.17 -13.70
C LEU A 42 1.61 3.05 -13.89
N PRO A 43 2.27 2.97 -15.06
CA PRO A 43 3.19 4.00 -15.52
C PRO A 43 2.54 5.39 -15.45
N ASP A 44 3.34 6.40 -15.12
CA ASP A 44 2.94 7.81 -14.95
C ASP A 44 1.96 8.07 -13.80
N VAL A 45 1.68 7.04 -13.00
CA VAL A 45 0.97 7.16 -11.73
C VAL A 45 1.89 6.69 -10.60
N ALA A 46 2.25 5.41 -10.59
CA ALA A 46 3.01 4.81 -9.49
C ALA A 46 4.53 4.83 -9.74
N PHE A 47 4.94 4.83 -11.00
CA PHE A 47 6.33 4.90 -11.43
C PHE A 47 6.43 5.52 -12.82
N HIS A 48 7.61 6.02 -13.17
CA HIS A 48 7.94 6.52 -14.51
C HIS A 48 8.96 5.58 -15.15
N MET A 49 8.73 5.28 -16.42
CA MET A 49 9.62 4.44 -17.21
C MET A 49 10.92 5.19 -17.55
N PRO A 50 12.01 4.47 -17.86
CA PRO A 50 13.23 5.07 -18.36
C PRO A 50 12.98 5.95 -19.59
N ASP A 51 13.71 7.05 -19.67
CA ASP A 51 13.71 7.99 -20.79
C ASP A 51 15.16 8.40 -21.12
N GLU A 52 15.37 9.20 -22.18
CA GLU A 52 16.72 9.62 -22.62
C GLU A 52 17.51 10.35 -21.51
N SER A 53 16.82 11.04 -20.60
CA SER A 53 17.44 11.77 -19.49
C SER A 53 17.65 10.91 -18.24
N HIS A 54 16.89 9.82 -18.09
CA HIS A 54 16.91 8.95 -16.92
C HIS A 54 16.82 7.47 -17.32
N PRO A 55 17.93 6.71 -17.33
CA PRO A 55 17.96 5.32 -17.81
C PRO A 55 17.30 4.30 -16.86
N GLY A 56 16.79 4.72 -15.70
CA GLY A 56 16.20 3.84 -14.68
C GLY A 56 14.75 4.18 -14.35
N ILE A 57 14.02 3.18 -13.83
CA ILE A 57 12.64 3.38 -13.35
C ILE A 57 12.64 4.36 -12.18
N ARG A 58 11.83 5.42 -12.29
CA ARG A 58 11.67 6.42 -11.24
C ARG A 58 10.38 6.19 -10.45
N PRO A 59 10.38 6.42 -9.13
CA PRO A 59 9.20 6.26 -8.29
C PRO A 59 8.24 7.45 -8.44
N GLY A 60 6.93 7.18 -8.59
CA GLY A 60 5.89 8.19 -8.77
C GLY A 60 5.09 8.54 -7.50
N LEU A 61 5.22 7.77 -6.43
CA LEU A 61 4.40 7.92 -5.21
C LEU A 61 5.12 8.62 -4.05
N ARG A 62 6.00 9.57 -4.36
CA ARG A 62 6.90 10.19 -3.38
C ARG A 62 6.20 11.08 -2.35
N HIS A 63 4.94 11.44 -2.58
CA HIS A 63 4.05 12.09 -1.61
C HIS A 63 3.56 11.14 -0.52
N ILE A 64 3.50 9.83 -0.78
CA ILE A 64 3.09 8.82 0.21
C ILE A 64 4.21 8.64 1.23
N SER A 65 3.99 9.17 2.43
CA SER A 65 4.96 9.23 3.53
C SER A 65 4.70 8.19 4.62
N ARG A 66 3.55 7.48 4.55
CA ARG A 66 3.14 6.49 5.54
C ARG A 66 2.54 5.26 4.86
N LEU A 67 2.93 4.07 5.31
CA LEU A 67 2.52 2.78 4.74
C LEU A 67 2.08 1.81 5.84
N GLY A 68 0.81 1.42 5.84
CA GLY A 68 0.23 0.45 6.77
C GLY A 68 -0.04 -0.90 6.11
N ILE A 69 0.29 -1.99 6.79
CA ILE A 69 0.01 -3.35 6.32
C ILE A 69 -0.55 -4.17 7.49
N PHE A 70 -1.81 -4.53 7.39
CA PHE A 70 -2.56 -5.28 8.39
C PHE A 70 -3.11 -6.55 7.78
N THR A 71 -2.78 -7.70 8.35
CA THR A 71 -3.20 -8.97 7.77
C THR A 71 -3.56 -10.03 8.79
N THR A 72 -4.36 -11.00 8.39
CA THR A 72 -4.66 -12.20 9.18
C THR A 72 -4.20 -13.43 8.42
N CYS A 73 -3.73 -14.46 9.11
CA CYS A 73 -3.16 -15.66 8.49
C CYS A 73 -3.44 -16.90 9.35
N GLY A 74 -3.84 -18.00 8.70
CA GLY A 74 -3.98 -19.31 9.36
C GLY A 74 -2.63 -19.89 9.78
N ALA A 75 -1.55 -19.59 9.04
CA ALA A 75 -0.21 -20.07 9.36
C ALA A 75 0.30 -19.51 10.70
N SER A 76 1.23 -20.25 11.32
CA SER A 76 2.00 -19.74 12.45
C SER A 76 2.97 -18.64 12.00
N TRP A 77 3.39 -17.80 12.95
CA TRP A 77 4.39 -16.76 12.67
C TRP A 77 5.70 -17.34 12.14
N LEU A 78 6.17 -18.44 12.75
CA LEU A 78 7.44 -19.09 12.37
C LEU A 78 7.39 -19.61 10.94
N MET A 79 6.34 -20.36 10.58
CA MET A 79 6.16 -20.87 9.21
C MET A 79 6.13 -19.72 8.18
N THR A 80 5.44 -18.62 8.53
CA THR A 80 5.39 -17.42 7.69
C THR A 80 6.77 -16.79 7.49
N GLN A 81 7.62 -16.77 8.52
CA GLN A 81 8.98 -16.22 8.40
C GLN A 81 9.89 -17.10 7.54
N VAL A 82 9.80 -18.42 7.67
CA VAL A 82 10.58 -19.38 6.85
C VAL A 82 10.27 -19.19 5.36
N ILE A 83 9.00 -19.00 5.01
CA ILE A 83 8.56 -18.75 3.63
C ILE A 83 8.91 -17.32 3.17
N GLY A 84 9.31 -16.46 4.11
CA GLY A 84 9.77 -15.11 3.82
C GLY A 84 8.67 -14.05 3.79
N ALA A 85 7.45 -14.36 4.24
CA ALA A 85 6.33 -13.42 4.30
C ALA A 85 6.12 -12.61 2.99
N PRO A 86 5.93 -13.27 1.83
CA PRO A 86 5.94 -12.62 0.53
C PRO A 86 4.91 -11.49 0.42
N GLY A 87 3.67 -11.67 0.90
CA GLY A 87 2.67 -10.59 0.91
C GLY A 87 3.14 -9.32 1.62
N LYS A 88 3.76 -9.46 2.80
CA LYS A 88 4.37 -8.33 3.52
C LYS A 88 5.49 -7.69 2.71
N ARG A 89 6.37 -8.49 2.09
CA ARG A 89 7.53 -7.98 1.34
C ARG A 89 7.10 -7.27 0.05
N THR A 90 6.12 -7.78 -0.67
CA THR A 90 5.55 -7.12 -1.86
C THR A 90 5.05 -5.72 -1.53
N LEU A 91 4.32 -5.56 -0.43
CA LEU A 91 3.81 -4.24 -0.04
C LEU A 91 4.90 -3.37 0.60
N SER A 92 5.59 -3.86 1.63
CA SER A 92 6.56 -3.03 2.39
C SER A 92 7.80 -2.64 1.58
N ARG A 93 8.23 -3.49 0.65
CA ARG A 93 9.40 -3.26 -0.20
C ARG A 93 9.01 -2.89 -1.62
N GLY A 94 8.21 -3.70 -2.30
CA GLY A 94 7.80 -3.45 -3.69
C GLY A 94 7.07 -2.12 -3.83
N VAL A 95 5.86 -2.00 -3.25
CA VAL A 95 5.12 -0.73 -3.21
C VAL A 95 5.95 0.33 -2.47
N GLY A 96 6.62 -0.07 -1.40
CA GLY A 96 7.41 0.85 -0.59
C GLY A 96 8.57 1.55 -1.31
N LEU A 97 9.16 0.98 -2.37
CA LEU A 97 10.22 1.62 -3.16
C LEU A 97 9.67 2.79 -4.00
N LEU A 98 8.39 2.74 -4.33
CA LEU A 98 7.68 3.79 -5.06
C LEU A 98 7.32 4.99 -4.18
N CYS A 99 7.22 4.74 -2.87
CA CYS A 99 6.87 5.76 -1.87
C CYS A 99 8.07 6.61 -1.40
N LYS A 100 7.82 7.58 -0.50
CA LYS A 100 8.85 8.44 0.11
C LYS A 100 9.97 7.63 0.80
N PRO A 101 11.25 7.96 0.59
CA PRO A 101 12.36 7.40 1.38
C PRO A 101 12.16 7.70 2.87
N GLY A 102 12.45 6.72 3.73
CA GLY A 102 12.25 6.87 5.18
C GLY A 102 10.79 6.97 5.63
N LYS A 103 9.82 6.65 4.75
CA LYS A 103 8.39 6.60 5.12
C LYS A 103 8.14 5.81 6.40
N ARG A 104 7.18 6.28 7.19
CA ARG A 104 6.72 5.56 8.37
C ARG A 104 6.00 4.29 7.93
N THR A 105 6.42 3.14 8.44
CA THR A 105 5.82 1.85 8.09
C THR A 105 5.25 1.19 9.34
N ALA A 106 4.01 0.72 9.24
CA ALA A 106 3.32 0.00 10.30
C ALA A 106 2.91 -1.39 9.82
N PHE A 107 3.11 -2.39 10.68
CA PHE A 107 2.74 -3.77 10.37
C PHE A 107 2.17 -4.49 11.59
N ALA A 108 1.02 -5.12 11.41
CA ALA A 108 0.51 -6.11 12.35
C ALA A 108 -0.11 -7.28 11.60
N ALA A 109 0.12 -8.49 12.11
CA ALA A 109 -0.50 -9.69 11.61
C ALA A 109 -1.11 -10.49 12.75
N HIS A 110 -2.28 -11.08 12.50
CA HIS A 110 -2.88 -12.09 13.38
C HIS A 110 -2.57 -13.47 12.81
N TYR A 111 -1.89 -14.31 13.59
CA TYR A 111 -1.46 -15.65 13.16
C TYR A 111 -2.29 -16.72 13.83
N LYS A 112 -2.32 -17.93 13.24
CA LYS A 112 -3.17 -19.03 13.71
C LYS A 112 -4.65 -18.62 13.77
N MET A 113 -5.13 -17.96 12.71
CA MET A 113 -6.50 -17.45 12.64
C MET A 113 -7.55 -18.54 12.85
N ASP A 114 -7.26 -19.79 12.45
CA ASP A 114 -8.15 -20.94 12.61
C ASP A 114 -8.38 -21.34 14.08
N ALA A 115 -7.45 -20.95 14.98
CA ALA A 115 -7.53 -21.19 16.42
C ALA A 115 -7.70 -19.88 17.22
N SER A 116 -8.31 -18.86 16.60
CA SER A 116 -8.45 -17.51 17.17
C SER A 116 -9.47 -17.46 18.31
N THR A 117 -9.08 -16.89 19.47
CA THR A 117 -9.92 -16.70 20.65
C THR A 117 -10.30 -15.22 20.83
N PRO A 118 -11.35 -14.90 21.62
CA PRO A 118 -11.68 -13.50 21.95
C PRO A 118 -10.48 -12.72 22.54
N GLU A 119 -9.68 -13.35 23.38
CA GLU A 119 -8.50 -12.75 24.02
C GLU A 119 -7.38 -12.53 23.01
N SER A 120 -7.17 -13.47 22.08
CA SER A 120 -6.16 -13.31 21.03
C SER A 120 -6.54 -12.19 20.05
N ARG A 121 -7.82 -12.07 19.70
CA ARG A 121 -8.35 -10.95 18.90
C ARG A 121 -8.19 -9.62 19.62
N THR A 122 -8.53 -9.55 20.91
CA THR A 122 -8.39 -8.32 21.71
C THR A 122 -6.93 -7.85 21.76
N ARG A 123 -5.99 -8.78 22.02
CA ARG A 123 -4.55 -8.47 21.98
C ARG A 123 -4.10 -8.01 20.59
N HIS A 124 -4.61 -8.64 19.53
CA HIS A 124 -4.30 -8.24 18.16
C HIS A 124 -4.83 -6.84 17.84
N LEU A 125 -6.08 -6.53 18.18
CA LEU A 125 -6.68 -5.20 17.98
C LEU A 125 -5.92 -4.12 18.76
N ALA A 126 -5.51 -4.39 20.00
CA ALA A 126 -4.65 -3.47 20.75
C ALA A 126 -3.30 -3.24 20.05
N ARG A 127 -2.74 -4.27 19.41
CA ARG A 127 -1.54 -4.12 18.57
C ARG A 127 -1.81 -3.28 17.33
N VAL A 128 -2.95 -3.49 16.65
CA VAL A 128 -3.37 -2.69 15.49
C VAL A 128 -3.49 -1.22 15.88
N ALA A 129 -4.15 -0.89 16.98
CA ALA A 129 -4.27 0.48 17.50
C ALA A 129 -2.89 1.13 17.68
N ARG A 130 -1.96 0.49 18.40
CA ARG A 130 -0.59 1.00 18.57
C ARG A 130 0.20 1.17 17.26
N GLN A 131 -0.11 0.37 16.24
CA GLN A 131 0.52 0.53 14.92
C GLN A 131 -0.14 1.66 14.12
N MET A 132 -1.45 1.82 14.24
CA MET A 132 -2.20 2.93 13.62
C MET A 132 -1.76 4.28 14.18
N ASP A 133 -1.44 4.37 15.47
CA ASP A 133 -0.90 5.58 16.12
C ASP A 133 0.36 6.13 15.42
N LYS A 134 1.12 5.27 14.72
CA LYS A 134 2.31 5.68 13.95
C LYS A 134 1.96 6.32 12.61
N LEU A 135 0.78 6.03 12.09
CA LEU A 135 0.28 6.46 10.79
C LEU A 135 -0.58 7.71 10.90
N ILE A 136 -1.23 7.94 12.04
CA ILE A 136 -1.98 9.16 12.32
C ILE A 136 -1.02 10.27 12.77
N GLY A 137 -0.96 11.35 12.01
CA GLY A 137 -0.13 12.54 12.28
C GLY A 137 -0.66 13.73 11.48
N GLN A 138 -0.06 14.92 11.63
CA GLN A 138 -0.51 16.11 10.88
C GLN A 138 -0.57 15.80 9.37
N ARG A 139 -1.71 16.12 8.74
CA ARG A 139 -1.88 16.06 7.28
C ARG A 139 -0.77 16.90 6.65
N VAL A 140 0.01 16.31 5.76
CA VAL A 140 0.83 17.10 4.85
C VAL A 140 -0.12 17.56 3.74
N PRO A 141 -0.25 18.86 3.44
CA PRO A 141 -1.04 19.30 2.30
C PRO A 141 -0.49 18.62 1.04
N VAL A 142 -1.31 17.80 0.40
CA VAL A 142 -1.00 17.23 -0.93
C VAL A 142 -1.50 18.26 -1.94
N PRO A 143 -0.62 18.90 -2.74
CA PRO A 143 -1.07 19.74 -3.83
C PRO A 143 -1.96 18.91 -4.75
N LEU A 144 -3.14 19.41 -5.07
CA LEU A 144 -3.99 18.78 -6.08
C LEU A 144 -3.20 18.68 -7.38
N PRO A 145 -3.30 17.57 -8.12
CA PRO A 145 -2.69 17.50 -9.45
C PRO A 145 -3.26 18.64 -10.30
N GLU A 146 -2.36 19.40 -10.93
CA GLU A 146 -2.74 20.39 -11.93
C GLU A 146 -3.61 19.72 -13.00
N PRO A 147 -4.71 20.35 -13.43
CA PRO A 147 -5.55 19.81 -14.48
C PRO A 147 -4.70 19.58 -15.74
N PRO A 148 -5.01 18.55 -16.55
CA PRO A 148 -4.26 18.26 -17.76
C PRO A 148 -4.21 19.49 -18.66
N GLN A 149 -2.99 19.93 -19.00
CA GLN A 149 -2.74 21.02 -19.94
C GLN A 149 -3.37 20.65 -21.29
N GLY A 150 -4.52 21.24 -21.60
CA GLY A 150 -5.28 20.96 -22.83
C GLY A 150 -6.79 20.75 -22.65
N ALA A 151 -7.34 20.75 -21.43
CA ALA A 151 -8.79 20.86 -21.25
C ALA A 151 -9.25 22.30 -21.53
N VAL A 152 -9.36 22.63 -22.82
CA VAL A 152 -10.05 23.83 -23.29
C VAL A 152 -11.47 23.77 -22.72
N ALA A 153 -11.86 24.83 -22.00
CA ALA A 153 -13.23 24.99 -21.54
C ALA A 153 -14.16 24.89 -22.76
N ALA A 154 -15.00 23.86 -22.77
CA ALA A 154 -16.12 23.82 -23.70
C ALA A 154 -17.08 24.95 -23.26
N GLU A 155 -17.08 26.04 -24.03
CA GLU A 155 -18.20 27.00 -24.10
C GLU A 155 -19.45 26.32 -24.69
#